data_AF-A0A838TTT3-F1
#
_entry.id   AF-A0A838TTT3-F1
#
_cell.length_a   1.000
_cell.length_b   1.000
_cell.length_c   1.000
_cell.angle_alpha   90.00
_cell.angle_beta   90.00
_cell.angle_gamma   90.00
#
_symmetry.space_group_name_H-M   'P 1'
#
loop_
_entity.id
_entity.type
_entity.pdbx_description
1 polymer ?
#
loop_
_entity_poly.entity_id
_entity_poly.type
_entity_poly.pdbx_seq_one_letter_code
_entity_poly.pdbx_strand_id
1 'polypeptide(L)'
;MGEAEIVPHHNTIVIASHIITYGNAADEKLTALIRDEIETMWNEPKGMVYVNDIPHQVFFSISAVLQQGIDVNEIYENNDPRNNYFRIEEYAHGNISFVDGLGCNSGYFQLENLYAGSTTAAHEYGHTLGLDHPNDMDYRGKGIPAIMYPRGTLVDPQFQYDPSKSAGVAGGTMHPMYRKVFAEDISALNWEKLV
;
A
#
# COMPACT_ATOMS: atom_id res chain seq x y z
N MET A 1 7.63 4.30 4.83
CA MET A 1 7.42 5.76 4.85
C MET A 1 8.09 6.41 3.64
N GLY A 2 7.85 7.70 3.41
CA GLY A 2 8.35 8.44 2.25
C GLY A 2 8.80 9.85 2.63
N GLU A 3 9.31 10.61 1.66
CA GLU A 3 9.69 12.03 1.81
C GLU A 3 8.77 12.86 0.90
N ALA A 4 8.14 13.90 1.46
CA ALA A 4 7.25 14.81 0.74
C ALA A 4 7.97 16.12 0.41
N GLU A 5 8.05 16.43 -0.87
CA GLU A 5 8.59 17.70 -1.36
C GLU A 5 7.48 18.50 -2.04
N ILE A 6 7.31 19.76 -1.61
CA ILE A 6 6.47 20.73 -2.34
C ILE A 6 7.27 21.25 -3.52
N VAL A 7 6.83 20.95 -4.75
CA VAL A 7 7.49 21.45 -5.96
C VAL A 7 7.06 22.90 -6.19
N PRO A 8 8.00 23.88 -6.09
CA PRO A 8 7.65 25.28 -6.26
C PRO A 8 7.07 25.54 -7.65
N HIS A 9 6.05 26.40 -7.73
CA HIS A 9 5.40 26.84 -8.97
C HIS A 9 4.55 25.80 -9.72
N HIS A 10 4.45 24.55 -9.22
CA HIS A 10 3.71 23.48 -9.90
C HIS A 10 2.47 22.99 -9.14
N ASN A 11 2.11 23.61 -7.99
CA ASN A 11 1.02 23.17 -7.09
C ASN A 11 0.99 21.63 -6.96
N THR A 12 2.17 21.04 -6.76
CA THR A 12 2.37 19.59 -6.72
C THR A 12 3.17 19.24 -5.48
N ILE A 13 2.75 18.19 -4.78
CA ILE A 13 3.52 17.55 -3.72
C ILE A 13 3.99 16.22 -4.27
N VAL A 14 5.29 15.99 -4.27
CA VAL A 14 5.88 14.70 -4.63
C VAL A 14 6.14 13.93 -3.36
N ILE A 15 5.55 12.74 -3.24
CA ILE A 15 5.88 11.77 -2.19
C ILE A 15 6.81 10.74 -2.80
N ALA A 16 8.10 10.82 -2.45
CA ALA A 16 9.12 9.91 -2.93
C ALA A 16 9.29 8.72 -1.98
N SER A 17 9.41 7.51 -2.52
CA SER A 17 9.72 6.31 -1.75
C SER A 17 10.60 5.35 -2.55
N HIS A 18 11.44 4.62 -1.83
CA HIS A 18 12.33 3.60 -2.36
C HIS A 18 12.00 2.26 -1.70
N ILE A 19 11.49 1.31 -2.50
CA ILE A 19 11.10 -0.02 -2.05
C ILE A 19 12.28 -0.97 -2.19
N ILE A 20 12.74 -1.52 -1.08
CA ILE A 20 13.83 -2.48 -0.98
C ILE A 20 13.23 -3.83 -0.63
N THR A 21 13.28 -4.78 -1.56
CA THR A 21 12.80 -6.13 -1.34
C THR A 21 13.96 -7.08 -1.05
N TYR A 22 13.70 -8.09 -0.22
CA TYR A 22 14.66 -9.13 0.13
C TYR A 22 13.90 -10.36 0.63
N GLY A 23 14.61 -11.45 0.95
CA GLY A 23 14.00 -12.69 1.45
C GLY A 23 13.98 -13.80 0.41
N ASN A 24 13.58 -15.00 0.82
CA ASN A 24 13.79 -16.20 0.02
C ASN A 24 12.97 -16.25 -1.29
N ALA A 25 11.88 -15.50 -1.35
CA ALA A 25 10.95 -15.45 -2.48
C ALA A 25 11.04 -14.14 -3.27
N ALA A 26 11.92 -13.22 -2.87
CA ALA A 26 12.10 -11.96 -3.57
C ALA A 26 12.93 -12.14 -4.84
N ASP A 27 12.43 -11.64 -5.96
CA ASP A 27 13.15 -11.53 -7.21
C ASP A 27 12.92 -10.17 -7.89
N GLU A 28 13.68 -9.88 -8.94
CA GLU A 28 13.63 -8.60 -9.67
C GLU A 28 12.25 -8.36 -10.31
N LYS A 29 11.59 -9.42 -10.79
CA LYS A 29 10.30 -9.31 -11.46
C LYS A 29 9.21 -8.96 -10.44
N LEU A 30 9.24 -9.59 -9.27
CA LEU A 30 8.32 -9.32 -8.18
C LEU A 30 8.53 -7.93 -7.60
N THR A 31 9.78 -7.50 -7.49
CA THR A 31 10.16 -6.15 -7.06
C THR A 31 9.63 -5.08 -8.00
N ALA A 32 9.79 -5.29 -9.31
CA ALA A 32 9.22 -4.40 -10.33
C ALA A 32 7.68 -4.39 -10.26
N LEU A 33 7.04 -5.56 -10.10
CA LEU A 33 5.60 -5.67 -9.94
C LEU A 33 5.07 -4.86 -8.75
N ILE A 34 5.72 -4.98 -7.59
CA ILE A 34 5.39 -4.22 -6.37
C ILE A 34 5.50 -2.72 -6.63
N ARG A 35 6.60 -2.27 -7.25
CA ARG A 35 6.79 -0.85 -7.60
C ARG A 35 5.66 -0.36 -8.48
N ASP A 36 5.39 -1.08 -9.56
CA ASP A 36 4.40 -0.68 -10.57
C ASP A 36 2.99 -0.67 -9.98
N GLU A 37 2.64 -1.64 -9.13
CA GLU A 37 1.37 -1.68 -8.40
C GLU A 37 1.20 -0.43 -7.52
N ILE A 38 2.18 -0.14 -6.66
CA ILE A 38 2.12 1.01 -5.75
C ILE A 38 2.03 2.32 -6.55
N GLU A 39 2.97 2.56 -7.46
CA GLU A 39 3.06 3.82 -8.19
C GLU A 39 1.84 4.07 -9.07
N THR A 40 1.32 3.04 -9.74
CA THR A 40 0.14 3.18 -10.60
C THR A 40 -1.10 3.47 -9.77
N MET A 41 -1.35 2.66 -8.72
CA MET A 41 -2.59 2.77 -7.96
C MET A 41 -2.68 4.09 -7.20
N TRP A 42 -1.58 4.52 -6.57
CA TRP A 42 -1.56 5.76 -5.79
C TRP A 42 -1.60 7.03 -6.65
N ASN A 43 -1.19 6.95 -7.93
CA ASN A 43 -1.33 8.07 -8.88
C ASN A 43 -2.63 8.05 -9.70
N GLU A 44 -3.32 6.90 -9.84
CA GLU A 44 -4.59 6.78 -10.59
C GLU A 44 -5.66 7.81 -10.20
N PRO A 45 -5.98 8.04 -8.90
CA PRO A 45 -7.07 8.93 -8.51
C PRO A 45 -6.77 10.43 -8.69
N LYS A 46 -5.51 10.82 -8.98
CA LYS A 46 -5.08 12.23 -9.05
C LYS A 46 -5.50 13.04 -7.83
N GLY A 47 -5.32 12.47 -6.64
CA GLY A 47 -5.73 13.08 -5.38
C GLY A 47 -5.02 14.40 -5.11
N MET A 48 -5.68 15.22 -4.29
CA MET A 48 -5.21 16.56 -3.93
C MET A 48 -5.15 16.66 -2.41
N VAL A 49 -4.20 17.45 -1.91
CA VAL A 49 -4.18 17.92 -0.52
C VAL A 49 -4.14 19.45 -0.50
N TYR A 50 -4.51 20.06 0.61
CA TYR A 50 -4.55 21.52 0.74
C TYR A 50 -3.39 22.00 1.59
N VAL A 51 -2.62 22.97 1.07
CA VAL A 51 -1.55 23.67 1.79
C VAL A 51 -1.94 25.14 1.84
N ASN A 52 -2.23 25.67 3.03
CA ASN A 52 -2.74 27.04 3.20
C ASN A 52 -3.90 27.36 2.24
N ASP A 53 -4.91 26.48 2.19
CA ASP A 53 -6.09 26.54 1.30
C ASP A 53 -5.78 26.48 -0.22
N ILE A 54 -4.52 26.25 -0.61
CA ILE A 54 -4.13 26.06 -2.00
C ILE A 54 -4.12 24.55 -2.31
N PRO A 55 -4.90 24.07 -3.28
CA PRO A 55 -4.92 22.66 -3.65
C PRO A 55 -3.63 22.30 -4.38
N HIS A 56 -2.98 21.24 -3.90
CA HIS A 56 -1.79 20.64 -4.49
C HIS A 56 -2.10 19.21 -4.92
N GLN A 57 -1.78 18.88 -6.17
CA GLN A 57 -1.86 17.50 -6.62
C GLN A 57 -0.75 16.68 -5.96
N VAL A 58 -1.10 15.51 -5.45
CA VAL A 58 -0.12 14.57 -4.92
C VAL A 58 0.36 13.67 -6.06
N PHE A 59 1.68 13.55 -6.20
CA PHE A 59 2.33 12.65 -7.13
C PHE A 59 3.25 11.70 -6.36
N PHE A 60 3.05 10.40 -6.52
CA PHE A 60 3.88 9.39 -5.90
C PHE A 60 5.00 9.01 -6.86
N SER A 61 6.25 9.11 -6.41
CA SER A 61 7.42 8.66 -7.15
C SER A 61 8.05 7.48 -6.43
N ILE A 62 7.91 6.30 -7.01
CA ILE A 62 8.32 5.04 -6.40
C ILE A 62 9.48 4.45 -7.20
N SER A 63 10.60 4.26 -6.53
CA SER A 63 11.70 3.45 -7.04
C SER A 63 11.77 2.13 -6.29
N ALA A 64 12.42 1.10 -6.85
CA ALA A 64 12.58 -0.16 -6.16
C ALA A 64 13.89 -0.88 -6.54
N VAL A 65 14.38 -1.71 -5.63
CA VAL A 65 15.57 -2.55 -5.83
C VAL A 65 15.42 -3.87 -5.07
N LEU A 66 15.90 -4.96 -5.67
CA LEU A 66 16.10 -6.22 -4.98
C LEU A 66 17.48 -6.18 -4.28
N GLN A 67 17.50 -6.38 -2.97
CA GLN A 67 18.75 -6.44 -2.20
C GLN A 67 18.85 -7.75 -1.44
N GLN A 68 19.23 -8.82 -2.15
CA GLN A 68 19.46 -10.11 -1.55
C GLN A 68 20.65 -10.08 -0.58
N GLY A 69 20.48 -10.68 0.59
CA GLY A 69 21.52 -10.72 1.63
C GLY A 69 21.75 -9.39 2.36
N ILE A 70 20.76 -8.50 2.37
CA ILE A 70 20.79 -7.27 3.18
C ILE A 70 21.14 -7.59 4.65
N ASP A 71 22.04 -6.81 5.25
CA ASP A 71 22.30 -6.91 6.68
C ASP A 71 21.09 -6.35 7.43
N VAL A 72 20.61 -7.08 8.42
CA VAL A 72 19.50 -6.65 9.26
C VAL A 72 19.81 -5.32 9.97
N ASN A 73 21.10 -5.04 10.23
CA ASN A 73 21.51 -3.75 10.80
C ASN A 73 21.22 -2.58 9.84
N GLU A 74 21.33 -2.76 8.52
CA GLU A 74 20.98 -1.72 7.54
C GLU A 74 19.50 -1.32 7.63
N ILE A 75 18.63 -2.27 7.99
CA ILE A 75 17.20 -2.04 8.18
C ILE A 75 16.96 -1.32 9.51
N TYR A 76 17.54 -1.82 10.60
CA TYR A 76 17.33 -1.25 11.93
C TYR A 76 17.94 0.14 12.11
N GLU A 77 19.05 0.43 11.46
CA GLU A 77 19.75 1.71 11.54
C GLU A 77 19.33 2.68 10.43
N ASN A 78 18.32 2.32 9.62
CA ASN A 78 17.85 3.18 8.54
C ASN A 78 17.30 4.52 9.09
N ASN A 79 17.90 5.61 8.62
CA ASN A 79 17.46 6.97 8.91
C ASN A 79 16.95 7.70 7.65
N ASP A 80 16.96 7.07 6.48
CA ASP A 80 16.36 7.62 5.27
C ASP A 80 14.85 7.28 5.27
N PRO A 81 13.96 8.27 5.45
CA PRO A 81 12.52 8.01 5.53
C PRO A 81 11.95 7.44 4.23
N ARG A 82 12.66 7.57 3.10
CA ARG A 82 12.23 7.05 1.79
C ARG A 82 12.42 5.55 1.68
N ASN A 83 13.38 4.96 2.38
CA ASN A 83 13.66 3.53 2.27
C ASN A 83 12.58 2.72 2.98
N ASN A 84 11.98 1.77 2.26
CA ASN A 84 10.96 0.85 2.73
C ASN A 84 11.41 -0.59 2.50
N TYR A 85 11.53 -1.38 3.57
CA TYR A 85 12.09 -2.73 3.54
C TYR A 85 10.99 -3.77 3.63
N PHE A 86 10.85 -4.60 2.60
CA PHE A 86 9.86 -5.66 2.59
C PHE A 86 10.52 -7.01 2.38
N ARG A 87 10.42 -7.86 3.42
CA ARG A 87 10.83 -9.26 3.31
C ARG A 87 9.74 -10.05 2.60
N ILE A 88 10.09 -10.78 1.55
CA ILE A 88 9.18 -11.63 0.81
C ILE A 88 9.56 -13.08 1.06
N GLU A 89 8.61 -13.86 1.59
CA GLU A 89 8.79 -15.31 1.68
C GLU A 89 7.58 -16.08 1.13
N GLU A 90 7.81 -17.37 0.86
CA GLU A 90 6.75 -18.32 0.47
C GLU A 90 5.71 -18.52 1.58
N TYR A 91 6.12 -18.44 2.85
CA TYR A 91 5.28 -18.73 4.02
C TYR A 91 5.45 -17.69 5.12
N ALA A 92 4.34 -17.06 5.52
CA ALA A 92 4.27 -16.12 6.64
C ALA A 92 3.62 -16.78 7.86
N HIS A 93 4.12 -16.53 9.06
CA HIS A 93 3.37 -16.87 10.28
C HIS A 93 2.05 -16.08 10.30
N GLY A 94 0.92 -16.76 10.14
CA GLY A 94 -0.41 -16.13 10.03
C GLY A 94 -0.95 -16.00 8.60
N ASN A 95 -0.16 -16.33 7.58
CA ASN A 95 -0.52 -16.31 6.15
C ASN A 95 -1.10 -14.98 5.64
N ILE A 96 -0.53 -13.85 6.05
CA ILE A 96 -0.91 -12.55 5.50
C ILE A 96 0.29 -11.63 5.42
N SER A 97 0.30 -10.75 4.41
CA SER A 97 1.23 -9.63 4.32
C SER A 97 0.89 -8.57 5.37
N PHE A 98 1.89 -7.83 5.87
CA PHE A 98 1.72 -6.78 6.87
C PHE A 98 2.90 -5.80 6.87
N VAL A 99 2.71 -4.62 7.46
CA VAL A 99 3.79 -3.75 7.94
C VAL A 99 4.00 -3.92 9.44
N ASP A 100 5.21 -3.64 9.94
CA ASP A 100 5.54 -3.82 11.37
C ASP A 100 4.76 -2.86 12.30
N GLY A 101 4.16 -1.81 11.72
CA GLY A 101 3.30 -0.85 12.39
C GLY A 101 2.87 0.28 11.45
N LEU A 102 1.88 1.07 11.86
CA LEU A 102 1.46 2.25 11.10
C LEU A 102 2.59 3.27 11.01
N GLY A 103 2.88 3.74 9.81
CA GLY A 103 3.99 4.66 9.55
C GLY A 103 5.37 3.99 9.59
N CYS A 104 5.46 2.68 9.82
CA CYS A 104 6.74 1.97 9.70
C CYS A 104 7.17 1.89 8.24
N ASN A 105 8.47 1.74 8.05
CA ASN A 105 9.10 1.56 6.75
C ASN A 105 9.65 0.14 6.58
N SER A 106 9.14 -0.81 7.37
CA SER A 106 9.50 -2.22 7.28
C SER A 106 8.25 -3.08 7.37
N GLY A 107 8.30 -4.23 6.73
CA GLY A 107 7.21 -5.18 6.72
C GLY A 107 7.54 -6.47 6.01
N TYR A 108 6.49 -7.21 5.75
CA TYR A 108 6.54 -8.57 5.27
C TYR A 108 5.48 -8.80 4.20
N PHE A 109 5.86 -9.37 3.07
CA PHE A 109 4.93 -9.88 2.06
C PHE A 109 4.97 -11.39 1.98
N GLN A 110 3.78 -11.98 1.86
CA GLN A 110 3.65 -13.39 1.49
C GLN A 110 3.53 -13.51 -0.03
N LEU A 111 4.36 -14.37 -0.65
CA LEU A 111 4.42 -14.51 -2.10
C LEU A 111 3.05 -14.75 -2.74
N GLU A 112 2.19 -15.58 -2.14
CA GLU A 112 0.86 -15.89 -2.69
C GLU A 112 -0.08 -14.68 -2.79
N ASN A 113 0.23 -13.59 -2.07
CA ASN A 113 -0.54 -12.35 -2.13
C ASN A 113 -0.04 -11.40 -3.23
N LEU A 114 1.12 -11.68 -3.82
CA LEU A 114 1.80 -10.84 -4.79
C LEU A 114 1.67 -11.44 -6.20
N TYR A 115 0.63 -11.02 -6.91
CA TYR A 115 0.35 -11.43 -8.28
C TYR A 115 -0.16 -10.25 -9.09
N ALA A 116 -0.06 -10.32 -10.42
CA ALA A 116 -0.55 -9.27 -11.30
C ALA A 116 -2.05 -9.02 -11.09
N GLY A 117 -2.41 -7.78 -10.75
CA GLY A 117 -3.79 -7.39 -10.41
C GLY A 117 -4.15 -7.53 -8.93
N SER A 118 -3.22 -7.99 -8.09
CA SER A 118 -3.33 -7.80 -6.63
C SER A 118 -3.25 -6.30 -6.30
N THR A 119 -3.69 -5.96 -5.10
CA THR A 119 -3.62 -4.61 -4.52
C THR A 119 -2.94 -4.65 -3.14
N THR A 120 -2.19 -5.71 -2.88
CA THR A 120 -1.62 -5.98 -1.55
C THR A 120 -0.48 -5.01 -1.27
N ALA A 121 0.44 -4.82 -2.22
CA ALA A 121 1.55 -3.89 -2.05
C ALA A 121 1.05 -2.45 -1.89
N ALA A 122 0.05 -2.04 -2.68
CA ALA A 122 -0.55 -0.72 -2.55
C ALA A 122 -1.24 -0.51 -1.20
N HIS A 123 -1.88 -1.53 -0.63
CA HIS A 123 -2.49 -1.49 0.69
C HIS A 123 -1.46 -1.39 1.81
N GLU A 124 -0.45 -2.25 1.81
CA GLU A 124 0.61 -2.18 2.82
C GLU A 124 1.38 -0.86 2.72
N TYR A 125 1.60 -0.34 1.51
CA TYR A 125 2.18 0.99 1.34
C TYR A 125 1.34 2.09 1.99
N GLY A 126 0.00 2.02 1.91
CA GLY A 126 -0.89 2.92 2.65
C GLY A 126 -0.64 2.91 4.16
N HIS A 127 -0.40 1.73 4.74
CA HIS A 127 0.01 1.64 6.14
C HIS A 127 1.38 2.27 6.40
N THR A 128 2.35 2.14 5.48
CA THR A 128 3.65 2.83 5.61
C THR A 128 3.54 4.36 5.56
N LEU A 129 2.47 4.89 4.98
CA LEU A 129 2.12 6.31 4.99
C LEU A 129 1.27 6.72 6.20
N GLY A 130 0.96 5.76 7.08
CA GLY A 130 0.25 5.99 8.34
C GLY A 130 -1.28 5.88 8.25
N LEU A 131 -1.83 5.34 7.16
CA LEU A 131 -3.26 5.07 7.06
C LEU A 131 -3.61 3.77 7.81
N ASP A 132 -4.68 3.81 8.61
CA ASP A 132 -5.19 2.65 9.33
C ASP A 132 -6.36 2.00 8.59
N HIS A 133 -6.74 0.79 9.00
CA HIS A 133 -7.98 0.18 8.53
C HIS A 133 -9.20 0.98 9.01
N PRO A 134 -10.26 1.06 8.19
CA PRO A 134 -11.55 1.57 8.64
C PRO A 134 -12.13 0.73 9.79
N ASN A 135 -12.75 1.38 10.77
CA ASN A 135 -13.41 0.68 11.89
C ASN A 135 -14.67 -0.07 11.46
N ASP A 136 -15.43 0.46 10.49
CA ASP A 136 -16.61 -0.18 9.94
C ASP A 136 -16.21 -1.11 8.79
N MET A 137 -16.22 -2.41 9.07
CA MET A 137 -15.84 -3.48 8.16
C MET A 137 -16.97 -3.96 7.23
N ASP A 138 -18.14 -3.31 7.26
CA ASP A 138 -19.24 -3.58 6.33
C ASP A 138 -19.28 -2.55 5.20
N TYR A 139 -18.85 -2.95 4.01
CA TYR A 139 -18.79 -2.11 2.82
C TYR A 139 -19.89 -2.44 1.79
N ARG A 140 -20.88 -3.25 2.17
CA ARG A 140 -21.98 -3.61 1.26
C ARG A 140 -22.80 -2.38 0.86
N GLY A 141 -23.19 -2.30 -0.41
CA GLY A 141 -23.93 -1.18 -0.98
C GLY A 141 -23.14 0.13 -1.15
N LYS A 142 -21.83 0.15 -0.85
CA LYS A 142 -20.97 1.35 -0.98
C LYS A 142 -20.16 1.36 -2.29
N GLY A 143 -20.30 0.34 -3.14
CA GLY A 143 -19.60 0.24 -4.41
C GLY A 143 -18.22 -0.41 -4.29
N ILE A 144 -17.26 0.07 -5.08
CA ILE A 144 -15.88 -0.47 -5.11
C ILE A 144 -15.20 -0.19 -3.76
N PRO A 145 -14.62 -1.20 -3.09
CA PRO A 145 -13.95 -1.02 -1.79
C PRO A 145 -12.70 -0.14 -1.90
N ALA A 146 -12.52 0.76 -0.93
CA ALA A 146 -11.31 1.60 -0.83
C ALA A 146 -10.07 0.78 -0.43
N ILE A 147 -8.88 1.31 -0.71
CA ILE A 147 -7.62 0.55 -0.63
C ILE A 147 -7.35 0.06 0.79
N MET A 148 -7.72 0.83 1.82
CA MET A 148 -7.43 0.51 3.22
C MET A 148 -8.41 -0.51 3.84
N TYR A 149 -9.42 -1.00 3.11
CA TYR A 149 -10.23 -2.12 3.60
C TYR A 149 -9.43 -3.43 3.54
N PRO A 150 -9.33 -4.23 4.63
CA PRO A 150 -8.59 -5.49 4.61
C PRO A 150 -9.42 -6.67 4.07
N ARG A 151 -8.78 -7.82 3.82
CA ARG A 151 -9.37 -9.06 3.22
C ARG A 151 -10.65 -9.58 3.90
N GLY A 152 -10.86 -9.25 5.18
CA GLY A 152 -12.04 -9.65 5.97
C GLY A 152 -13.29 -8.78 5.78
N THR A 153 -13.20 -7.72 4.97
CA THR A 153 -14.30 -6.77 4.73
C THR A 153 -15.51 -7.45 4.09
N LEU A 154 -16.71 -7.15 4.58
CA LEU A 154 -17.95 -7.55 3.95
C LEU A 154 -18.24 -6.64 2.77
N VAL A 155 -18.46 -7.22 1.59
CA VAL A 155 -18.72 -6.47 0.34
C VAL A 155 -19.86 -7.10 -0.43
N ASP A 156 -20.37 -6.38 -1.42
CA ASP A 156 -21.35 -6.91 -2.35
C ASP A 156 -20.80 -8.14 -3.09
N PRO A 157 -21.64 -9.11 -3.48
CA PRO A 157 -21.21 -10.39 -4.07
C PRO A 157 -20.17 -10.28 -5.17
N GLN A 158 -20.30 -9.29 -6.07
CA GLN A 158 -19.37 -9.10 -7.19
C GLN A 158 -17.93 -8.77 -6.79
N PHE A 159 -17.70 -8.36 -5.54
CA PHE A 159 -16.38 -8.03 -5.01
C PHE A 159 -15.83 -9.10 -4.05
N GLN A 160 -16.56 -10.21 -3.85
CA GLN A 160 -16.13 -11.31 -2.98
C GLN A 160 -15.15 -12.25 -3.69
N TYR A 161 -14.44 -13.07 -2.92
CA TYR A 161 -13.65 -14.18 -3.47
C TYR A 161 -14.50 -15.16 -4.28
N ASP A 162 -15.73 -15.43 -3.82
CA ASP A 162 -16.73 -16.23 -4.50
C ASP A 162 -18.10 -15.53 -4.38
N PRO A 163 -18.59 -14.90 -5.47
CA PRO A 163 -19.89 -14.20 -5.48
C PRO A 163 -21.10 -15.07 -5.16
N SER A 164 -20.97 -16.40 -5.19
CA SER A 164 -22.05 -17.32 -4.82
C SER A 164 -22.19 -17.53 -3.31
N LYS A 165 -21.21 -17.07 -2.52
CA LYS A 165 -21.20 -17.23 -1.07
C LYS A 165 -21.95 -16.10 -0.37
N SER A 166 -22.53 -16.44 0.78
CA SER A 166 -23.07 -15.44 1.69
C SER A 166 -21.93 -14.62 2.30
N ALA A 167 -22.18 -13.33 2.53
CA ALA A 167 -21.16 -12.46 3.13
C ALA A 167 -20.68 -12.99 4.50
N GLY A 168 -19.37 -12.93 4.74
CA GLY A 168 -18.74 -13.30 6.02
C GLY A 168 -18.44 -14.79 6.21
N VAL A 169 -18.76 -15.65 5.23
CA VAL A 169 -18.31 -17.06 5.23
C VAL A 169 -17.04 -17.22 4.40
N ALA A 170 -16.43 -18.40 4.39
CA ALA A 170 -15.29 -18.69 3.52
C ALA A 170 -15.65 -18.44 2.05
N GLY A 171 -14.85 -17.60 1.37
CA GLY A 171 -15.12 -17.09 0.03
C GLY A 171 -16.06 -15.88 -0.02
N GLY A 172 -16.75 -15.58 1.09
CA GLY A 172 -17.75 -14.52 1.20
C GLY A 172 -17.24 -13.16 1.67
N THR A 173 -15.94 -12.92 1.61
CA THR A 173 -15.33 -11.63 1.97
C THR A 173 -14.62 -11.02 0.76
N MET A 174 -14.24 -9.76 0.88
CA MET A 174 -13.62 -9.00 -0.20
C MET A 174 -12.37 -9.66 -0.78
N HIS A 175 -12.37 -9.83 -2.10
CA HIS A 175 -11.18 -10.20 -2.85
C HIS A 175 -10.33 -8.93 -3.13
N PRO A 176 -9.04 -8.87 -2.72
CA PRO A 176 -8.26 -7.63 -2.81
C PRO A 176 -8.10 -7.02 -4.19
N MET A 177 -8.12 -7.82 -5.25
CA MET A 177 -8.05 -7.31 -6.64
C MET A 177 -9.09 -6.22 -6.96
N TYR A 178 -10.18 -6.14 -6.21
CA TYR A 178 -11.23 -5.16 -6.44
C TYR A 178 -11.02 -3.83 -5.73
N ARG A 179 -10.06 -3.74 -4.80
CA ARG A 179 -9.81 -2.48 -4.10
C ARG A 179 -9.23 -1.42 -5.02
N LYS A 180 -9.50 -0.15 -4.71
CA LYS A 180 -8.89 1.00 -5.38
C LYS A 180 -8.45 2.05 -4.39
N VAL A 181 -7.39 2.78 -4.74
CA VAL A 181 -7.04 4.03 -4.07
C VAL A 181 -8.00 5.10 -4.57
N PHE A 182 -8.62 5.82 -3.65
CA PHE A 182 -9.48 6.96 -3.94
C PHE A 182 -8.81 8.28 -3.51
N ALA A 183 -9.37 9.41 -3.96
CA ALA A 183 -8.86 10.72 -3.60
C ALA A 183 -8.96 10.98 -2.08
N GLU A 184 -9.94 10.37 -1.42
CA GLU A 184 -10.14 10.39 0.03
C GLU A 184 -8.99 9.71 0.77
N ASP A 185 -8.44 8.61 0.24
CA ASP A 185 -7.27 7.94 0.83
C ASP A 185 -6.04 8.87 0.81
N ILE A 186 -5.86 9.61 -0.30
CA ILE A 186 -4.79 10.61 -0.44
C ILE A 186 -5.03 11.82 0.46
N SER A 187 -6.28 12.27 0.58
CA SER A 187 -6.65 13.40 1.43
C SER A 187 -6.48 13.08 2.92
N ALA A 188 -6.59 11.80 3.29
CA ALA A 188 -6.39 11.31 4.65
C ALA A 188 -4.90 11.16 5.03
N LEU A 189 -3.98 11.33 4.08
CA LEU A 189 -2.55 11.30 4.36
C LEU A 189 -2.18 12.47 5.27
N ASN A 190 -1.46 12.15 6.35
CA ASN A 190 -0.78 13.16 7.17
C ASN A 190 0.52 13.59 6.46
N TRP A 191 0.42 14.11 5.23
CA TRP A 191 1.56 14.40 4.36
C TRP A 191 2.57 15.36 5.01
N GLU A 192 2.12 16.25 5.90
CA GLU A 192 2.96 17.16 6.68
C GLU A 192 3.97 16.44 7.58
N LYS A 193 3.72 15.17 7.94
CA LYS A 193 4.65 14.33 8.71
C LYS A 193 5.74 13.70 7.85
N LEU A 194 5.67 13.87 6.53
CA LEU A 194 6.61 13.34 5.55
C LEU A 194 7.58 14.42 5.03
N VAL A 195 7.43 15.67 5.48
CA VAL A 195 8.29 16.83 5.12
C VAL A 195 9.47 16.93 6.08
#